data_AF-A0A8J7K381-F1
#
_entry.id   AF-A0A8J7K381-F1
#
_cell.length_a   1.000
_cell.length_b   1.000
_cell.length_c   1.000
_cell.angle_alpha   90.00
_cell.angle_beta   90.00
_cell.angle_gamma   90.00
#
_symmetry.space_group_name_H-M   'P 1'
#
loop_
_entity.id
_entity.type
_entity.pdbx_description
1 polymer ?
#
loop_
_entity_poly.entity_id
_entity_poly.type
_entity_poly.pdbx_seq_one_letter_code
_entity_poly.pdbx_strand_id
1 'polypeptide(L)'
;MAKQLLLETRVLTTPKYHPDVVLYAVGRYSFEDEVRIPSKLLHFDSAEAEVTVEHLRPDLALYLPQGQILLVEIRVTHAVTAEKAAWAAKTNRAMQEIDLSDLSDDDLLDKAHFSHRLFHDTANKQWIHNPKGAQKAAEKLLR
;
A
#
# COMPACT_ATOMS: atom_id res chain seq x y z
N MET A 1 11.01 13.97 -7.33
CA MET A 1 11.90 13.60 -6.20
C MET A 1 11.55 12.23 -5.61
N ALA A 2 10.37 12.04 -5.02
CA ALA A 2 9.97 10.76 -4.40
C ALA A 2 10.12 9.52 -5.30
N LYS A 3 9.61 9.59 -6.54
CA LYS A 3 9.72 8.49 -7.52
C LYS A 3 11.17 8.06 -7.73
N GLN A 4 12.06 9.02 -7.98
CA GLN A 4 13.47 8.76 -8.23
C GLN A 4 14.18 8.13 -7.02
N LEU A 5 13.88 8.62 -5.81
CA LEU A 5 14.45 8.05 -4.58
C LEU A 5 14.04 6.59 -4.37
N LEU A 6 12.81 6.21 -4.73
CA LEU A 6 12.36 4.81 -4.70
C LEU A 6 13.03 3.94 -5.78
N LEU A 7 13.26 4.47 -6.98
CA LEU A 7 14.00 3.75 -8.04
C LEU A 7 15.44 3.40 -7.60
N GLU A 8 16.06 4.28 -6.82
CA GLU A 8 17.46 4.16 -6.39
C GLU A 8 17.62 3.30 -5.12
N THR A 9 16.81 3.54 -4.09
CA THR A 9 17.06 2.99 -2.74
C THR A 9 16.60 1.53 -2.59
N ARG A 10 15.61 1.11 -3.38
CA ARG A 10 15.12 -0.30 -3.42
C ARG A 10 14.61 -0.88 -2.11
N VAL A 11 14.17 -0.01 -1.20
CA VAL A 11 13.55 -0.38 0.06
C VAL A 11 12.28 0.42 0.31
N LEU A 12 11.30 -0.20 0.98
CA LEU A 12 10.08 0.47 1.40
C LEU A 12 9.45 -0.29 2.57
N THR A 13 9.03 0.42 3.61
CA THR A 13 8.29 -0.18 4.73
C THR A 13 6.81 -0.19 4.40
N THR A 14 6.17 -1.37 4.43
CA THR A 14 4.74 -1.47 4.17
C THR A 14 3.91 -1.01 5.37
N PRO A 15 2.71 -0.46 5.16
CA PRO A 15 1.80 -0.19 6.25
C PRO A 15 1.30 -1.49 6.91
N LYS A 16 0.80 -1.35 8.13
CA LYS A 16 0.03 -2.42 8.77
C LYS A 16 -1.26 -2.62 7.99
N TYR A 17 -1.73 -3.86 7.90
CA TYR A 17 -3.08 -4.16 7.44
C TYR A 17 -3.96 -4.47 8.65
N HIS A 18 -5.04 -3.71 8.76
CA HIS A 18 -6.18 -3.95 9.62
C HIS A 18 -7.41 -3.85 8.71
N PRO A 19 -8.14 -4.93 8.42
CA PRO A 19 -9.43 -4.76 7.77
C PRO A 19 -10.38 -4.10 8.75
N ASP A 20 -11.41 -3.46 8.22
CA ASP A 20 -12.62 -3.20 8.99
C ASP A 20 -13.12 -4.53 9.58
N VAL A 21 -13.48 -4.49 10.86
CA VAL A 21 -13.91 -5.65 11.65
C VAL A 21 -14.90 -6.52 10.85
N VAL A 22 -14.57 -7.80 10.69
CA VAL A 22 -15.51 -8.75 10.08
C VAL A 22 -16.55 -9.09 11.14
N LEU A 23 -17.73 -8.47 11.03
CA LEU A 23 -18.90 -8.80 11.85
C LEU A 23 -19.65 -9.95 11.19
N TYR A 24 -19.82 -11.05 11.93
CA TYR A 24 -20.70 -12.14 11.52
C TYR A 24 -21.61 -12.57 12.67
N ALA A 25 -22.82 -13.01 12.32
CA ALA A 25 -23.84 -13.41 13.28
C ALA A 25 -24.06 -14.91 13.21
N VAL A 26 -23.98 -15.59 14.36
CA VAL A 26 -24.37 -17.01 14.50
C VAL A 26 -25.50 -17.09 15.52
N GLY A 27 -26.73 -17.27 15.02
CA GLY A 27 -27.93 -17.19 15.84
C GLY A 27 -28.12 -15.79 16.44
N ARG A 28 -28.06 -15.67 17.77
CA ARG A 28 -28.21 -14.41 18.51
C ARG A 28 -26.89 -13.74 18.90
N TYR A 29 -25.75 -14.30 18.49
CA TYR A 29 -24.42 -13.84 18.88
C TYR A 29 -23.73 -13.15 17.71
N SER A 30 -23.17 -11.98 17.96
CA SER A 30 -22.26 -11.27 17.06
C SER A 30 -20.82 -11.60 17.42
N PHE A 31 -20.01 -11.95 16.42
CA PHE A 31 -18.58 -12.16 16.57
C PHE A 31 -17.82 -11.10 15.79
N GLU A 32 -16.71 -10.66 16.39
CA GLU A 32 -15.72 -9.78 15.79
C GLU A 32 -14.43 -10.59 15.67
N ASP A 33 -13.90 -10.70 14.46
CA ASP A 33 -12.62 -11.34 14.23
C ASP A 33 -11.71 -10.44 13.40
N GLU A 34 -10.47 -10.26 13.87
CA GLU A 34 -9.53 -9.30 13.31
C GLU A 34 -8.42 -10.02 12.52
N VAL A 35 -8.12 -9.53 11.32
CA VAL A 35 -6.95 -9.98 10.53
C VAL A 35 -5.86 -8.94 10.66
N ARG A 36 -4.78 -9.24 11.40
CA ARG A 36 -3.64 -8.33 11.50
C ARG A 36 -2.49 -8.80 10.60
N ILE A 37 -1.98 -7.91 9.74
CA ILE A 37 -0.68 -8.09 9.07
C ILE A 37 0.23 -6.93 9.50
N PRO A 38 1.37 -7.22 10.17
CA PRO A 38 2.26 -6.17 10.63
C PRO A 38 2.97 -5.49 9.45
N SER A 39 3.42 -4.26 9.68
CA SER A 39 4.38 -3.58 8.80
C SER A 39 5.65 -4.40 8.63
N LYS A 40 6.23 -4.33 7.44
CA LYS A 40 7.46 -5.05 7.11
C LYS A 40 8.35 -4.17 6.24
N LEU A 41 9.66 -4.18 6.50
CA LEU A 41 10.64 -3.65 5.57
C LEU A 41 10.71 -4.57 4.34
N LEU A 42 10.40 -4.00 3.18
CA LEU A 42 10.41 -4.68 1.89
C LEU A 42 11.67 -4.29 1.13
N HIS A 43 12.33 -5.30 0.55
CA HIS A 43 13.35 -5.11 -0.48
C HIS A 43 12.75 -5.52 -1.82
N PHE A 44 13.06 -4.77 -2.88
CA PHE A 44 12.58 -5.03 -4.23
C PHE A 44 13.75 -5.07 -5.23
N ASP A 45 13.60 -5.89 -6.27
CA ASP A 45 14.66 -6.16 -7.26
C ASP A 45 14.85 -4.95 -8.17
N SER A 46 13.74 -4.36 -8.61
CA SER A 46 13.68 -3.16 -9.43
C SER A 46 12.40 -2.37 -9.16
N ALA A 47 12.37 -1.13 -9.63
CA ALA A 47 11.16 -0.34 -9.69
C ALA A 47 11.11 0.38 -11.03
N GLU A 48 9.89 0.65 -11.49
CA GLU A 48 9.65 1.43 -12.68
C GLU A 48 8.62 2.51 -12.37
N ALA A 49 8.82 3.71 -12.92
CA ALA A 49 7.91 4.83 -12.74
C ALA A 49 6.97 4.97 -13.94
N GLU A 50 5.73 5.31 -13.65
CA GLU A 50 4.70 5.65 -14.64
C GLU A 50 4.39 4.57 -15.70
N VAL A 51 4.59 3.31 -15.33
CA VAL A 51 4.26 2.14 -16.14
C VAL A 51 2.75 1.94 -16.21
N THR A 52 2.25 1.56 -17.38
CA THR A 52 0.87 1.09 -17.52
C THR A 52 0.83 -0.41 -17.21
N VAL A 53 0.15 -0.76 -16.12
CA VAL A 53 -0.16 -2.14 -15.75
C VAL A 53 -1.61 -2.42 -16.20
N GLU A 54 -1.74 -3.15 -17.30
CA GLU A 54 -3.02 -3.39 -17.98
C GLU A 54 -3.71 -2.08 -18.40
N HIS A 55 -4.65 -1.57 -17.59
CA HIS A 55 -5.37 -0.32 -17.83
C HIS A 55 -5.13 0.72 -16.73
N LEU A 56 -4.35 0.38 -15.70
CA LEU A 56 -4.03 1.26 -14.58
C LEU A 56 -2.61 1.82 -14.76
N ARG A 57 -2.44 3.13 -14.56
CA ARG A 57 -1.12 3.77 -14.49
C ARG A 57 -0.81 4.20 -13.05
N PRO A 58 -0.13 3.35 -12.26
CA PRO A 58 0.41 3.76 -10.98
C PRO A 58 1.57 4.74 -11.12
N ASP A 59 1.87 5.48 -10.05
CA ASP A 59 3.09 6.29 -10.00
C ASP A 59 4.35 5.44 -10.10
N LEU A 60 4.33 4.27 -9.43
CA LEU A 60 5.42 3.31 -9.38
C LEU A 60 4.90 1.88 -9.39
N ALA A 61 5.63 1.00 -10.08
CA ALA A 61 5.54 -0.44 -9.95
C ALA A 61 6.85 -0.95 -9.33
N LEU A 62 6.77 -1.58 -8.15
CA LEU A 62 7.90 -2.20 -7.48
C LEU A 62 7.89 -3.70 -7.76
N TYR A 63 8.96 -4.19 -8.38
CA TYR A 63 9.12 -5.61 -8.73
C TYR A 63 9.83 -6.33 -7.60
N LEU A 64 9.12 -7.24 -6.96
CA LEU A 64 9.58 -8.02 -5.84
C LEU A 64 10.14 -9.37 -6.30
N PRO A 65 10.91 -10.03 -5.42
CA PRO A 65 11.34 -11.40 -5.66
C PRO A 65 10.16 -12.31 -6.00
N GLN A 66 10.43 -13.35 -6.80
CA GLN A 66 9.42 -14.30 -7.30
C GLN A 66 8.35 -13.67 -8.22
N GLY A 67 8.61 -12.50 -8.80
CA GLY A 67 7.77 -11.89 -9.84
C GLY A 67 6.50 -11.21 -9.30
N GLN A 68 6.43 -10.96 -8.00
CA GLN A 68 5.34 -10.19 -7.41
C GLN A 68 5.52 -8.70 -7.73
N ILE A 69 4.41 -7.98 -7.88
CA ILE A 69 4.43 -6.54 -8.15
C ILE A 69 3.63 -5.81 -7.08
N LEU A 70 4.22 -4.79 -6.49
CA LEU A 70 3.56 -3.85 -5.58
C LEU A 70 3.39 -2.51 -6.28
N LEU A 71 2.14 -2.11 -6.50
CA LEU A 71 1.81 -0.83 -7.09
C LEU A 71 1.78 0.25 -6.01
N VAL A 72 2.35 1.42 -6.30
CA VAL A 72 2.44 2.52 -5.35
C VAL A 72 1.92 3.80 -6.00
N GLU A 73 1.08 4.52 -5.26
CA GLU A 73 0.64 5.89 -5.57
C GLU A 73 1.23 6.84 -4.55
N ILE A 74 1.66 8.01 -5.00
CA ILE A 74 2.21 9.06 -4.13
C ILE A 74 1.20 10.21 -4.12
N ARG A 75 0.50 10.35 -3.01
CA ARG A 75 -0.42 11.46 -2.81
C ARG A 75 0.37 12.70 -2.38
N VAL A 76 0.31 13.73 -3.21
CA VAL A 76 0.79 15.08 -2.86
C VAL A 76 -0.39 16.06 -2.84
N THR A 77 -1.19 16.04 -3.90
CA THR A 77 -2.40 16.89 -4.01
C THR A 77 -3.68 16.08 -4.20
N HIS A 78 -3.57 14.92 -4.85
CA HIS A 78 -4.72 14.07 -5.18
C HIS A 78 -4.52 12.69 -4.57
N ALA A 79 -5.57 12.19 -3.92
CA ALA A 79 -5.61 10.83 -3.41
C ALA A 79 -5.91 9.81 -4.53
N VAL A 80 -5.66 8.53 -4.25
CA VAL A 80 -6.09 7.42 -5.10
C VAL A 80 -7.59 7.50 -5.36
N THR A 81 -7.98 7.43 -6.63
CA THR A 81 -9.40 7.48 -7.00
C THR A 81 -10.09 6.15 -6.69
N ALA A 82 -11.41 6.21 -6.47
CA ALA A 82 -12.23 5.01 -6.23
C ALA A 82 -12.12 4.00 -7.38
N GLU A 83 -11.92 4.47 -8.62
CA GLU A 83 -11.70 3.61 -9.79
C GLU A 83 -10.43 2.78 -9.66
N LYS A 84 -9.31 3.40 -9.27
CA LYS A 84 -8.03 2.70 -9.06
C LYS A 84 -8.14 1.67 -7.93
N ALA A 85 -8.78 2.06 -6.82
CA ALA A 85 -9.00 1.16 -5.68
C ALA A 85 -9.86 -0.05 -6.05
N ALA A 86 -10.99 0.19 -6.74
CA ALA A 86 -11.86 -0.88 -7.23
C ALA A 86 -11.14 -1.81 -8.22
N TRP A 87 -10.31 -1.25 -9.10
CA TRP A 87 -9.49 -2.06 -10.01
C TRP A 87 -8.53 -2.96 -9.24
N ALA A 88 -7.77 -2.42 -8.28
CA ALA A 88 -6.79 -3.20 -7.52
C ALA A 88 -7.43 -4.35 -6.73
N ALA A 89 -8.61 -4.11 -6.14
CA ALA A 89 -9.39 -5.15 -5.48
C ALA A 89 -9.88 -6.21 -6.47
N LYS A 90 -10.45 -5.79 -7.61
CA LYS A 90 -10.99 -6.70 -8.65
C LYS A 90 -9.91 -7.57 -9.28
N THR A 91 -8.73 -7.02 -9.54
CA THR A 91 -7.59 -7.74 -10.16
C THR A 91 -6.69 -8.41 -9.13
N ASN A 92 -7.02 -8.29 -7.84
CA ASN A 92 -6.24 -8.79 -6.70
C ASN A 92 -4.76 -8.36 -6.74
N ARG A 93 -4.50 -7.11 -7.14
CA ARG A 93 -3.15 -6.54 -7.25
C ARG A 93 -2.79 -5.78 -5.97
N ALA A 94 -1.61 -6.07 -5.42
CA ALA A 94 -1.13 -5.37 -4.24
C ALA A 94 -0.90 -3.89 -4.55
N MET A 95 -1.56 -3.01 -3.81
CA MET A 95 -1.50 -1.58 -4.03
C MET A 95 -1.50 -0.82 -2.72
N GLN A 96 -0.62 0.17 -2.60
CA GLN A 96 -0.56 1.07 -1.45
C GLN A 96 -0.46 2.53 -1.89
N GLU A 97 -0.91 3.42 -1.02
CA GLU A 97 -0.72 4.86 -1.16
C GLU A 97 0.30 5.33 -0.11
N ILE A 98 1.19 6.23 -0.51
CA ILE A 98 2.06 7.00 0.38
C ILE A 98 1.57 8.44 0.35
N ASP A 99 1.07 8.92 1.48
CA ASP A 99 0.63 10.29 1.66
C ASP A 99 1.82 11.19 2.06
N LEU A 100 2.10 12.17 1.21
CA LEU A 100 3.09 13.22 1.42
C LEU A 100 2.43 14.61 1.26
N SER A 101 1.09 14.69 1.32
CA SER A 101 0.35 15.93 1.11
C SER A 101 0.48 16.93 2.25
N ASP A 102 0.95 16.48 3.41
CA ASP A 102 1.20 17.28 4.62
C ASP A 102 2.63 17.84 4.70
N LEU A 103 3.52 17.51 3.75
CA LEU A 103 4.89 18.00 3.77
C LEU A 103 4.96 19.51 3.45
N SER A 104 5.67 20.24 4.29
CA SER A 104 6.00 21.66 4.07
C SER A 104 7.22 21.82 3.13
N ASP A 105 7.45 23.05 2.66
CA ASP A 105 8.64 23.37 1.86
C ASP A 105 9.95 23.08 2.62
N ASP A 106 9.97 23.31 3.94
CA ASP A 106 11.11 22.98 4.80
C ASP A 106 11.36 21.47 4.87
N ASP A 107 10.28 20.66 4.90
CA ASP A 107 10.39 19.19 4.88
C ASP A 107 10.96 18.67 3.56
N LEU A 108 10.73 19.37 2.45
CA LEU A 108 11.30 19.02 1.14
C LEU A 108 12.79 19.34 1.06
N LEU A 109 13.26 20.34 1.81
CA LEU A 109 14.67 20.72 1.88
C LEU A 109 15.48 19.81 2.83
N ASP A 110 14.84 19.29 3.89
CA ASP A 110 15.44 18.27 4.74
C ASP A 110 15.35 16.88 4.10
N LYS A 111 16.39 16.52 3.34
CA LYS A 111 16.50 15.22 2.66
C LYS A 111 16.38 14.03 3.61
N ALA A 112 16.86 14.14 4.86
CA ALA A 112 16.83 13.03 5.81
C ALA A 112 15.40 12.83 6.31
N HIS A 113 14.72 13.91 6.69
CA HIS A 113 13.32 13.87 7.09
C HIS A 113 12.43 13.36 5.94
N PHE A 114 12.60 13.91 4.73
CA PHE A 114 11.87 13.48 3.54
C PHE A 114 12.06 11.98 3.26
N SER A 115 13.31 11.49 3.30
CA SER A 115 13.61 10.07 3.03
C SER A 115 12.99 9.16 4.09
N HIS A 116 13.00 9.59 5.36
CA HIS A 116 12.34 8.85 6.43
C HIS A 116 10.82 8.76 6.21
N ARG A 117 10.16 9.88 5.90
CA ARG A 117 8.73 9.94 5.56
C ARG A 117 8.38 9.06 4.35
N LEU A 118 9.27 9.02 3.35
CA LEU A 118 9.06 8.21 2.15
C LEU A 118 9.22 6.71 2.41
N PHE A 119 10.31 6.28 3.06
CA PHE A 119 10.68 4.86 3.14
C PHE A 119 10.24 4.14 4.41
N HIS A 120 10.14 4.85 5.54
CA HIS A 120 10.08 4.21 6.86
C HIS A 120 8.85 4.58 7.66
N ASP A 121 8.37 5.81 7.52
CA ASP A 121 7.15 6.21 8.19
C ASP A 121 5.97 5.38 7.66
N THR A 122 5.33 4.62 8.54
CA THR A 122 4.16 3.82 8.22
C THR A 122 2.86 4.57 8.48
N ALA A 123 2.90 5.66 9.24
CA ALA A 123 1.71 6.45 9.58
C ALA A 123 1.14 7.17 8.36
N ASN A 124 1.98 7.48 7.38
CA ASN A 124 1.60 8.10 6.12
C ASN A 124 1.40 7.09 4.98
N LYS A 125 1.18 5.81 5.29
CA LYS A 125 0.99 4.76 4.29
C LYS A 125 -0.27 3.99 4.57
N GLN A 126 -0.96 3.59 3.51
CA GLN A 126 -2.13 2.74 3.62
C GLN A 126 -2.21 1.74 2.49
N TRP A 127 -2.78 0.57 2.80
CA TRP A 127 -3.13 -0.40 1.78
C TRP A 127 -4.38 0.08 1.04
N ILE A 128 -4.27 0.22 -0.27
CA ILE A 128 -5.44 0.33 -1.16
C ILE A 128 -6.02 -1.07 -1.39
N HIS A 129 -5.14 -2.05 -1.63
CA HIS A 129 -5.51 -3.46 -1.62
C HIS A 129 -4.34 -4.32 -1.11
N ASN A 130 -4.63 -5.20 -0.17
CA ASN A 130 -3.69 -6.20 0.33
C ASN A 130 -4.21 -7.61 0.02
N PRO A 131 -3.68 -8.29 -1.01
CA PRO A 131 -4.14 -9.62 -1.42
C PRO A 131 -4.11 -10.65 -0.29
N LYS A 132 -3.06 -10.62 0.54
CA LYS A 132 -2.91 -11.53 1.69
C LYS A 132 -3.92 -11.21 2.79
N GLY A 133 -4.19 -9.93 3.01
CA GLY A 133 -5.22 -9.45 3.93
C GLY A 133 -6.61 -9.90 3.51
N ALA A 134 -6.94 -9.66 2.24
CA ALA A 134 -8.22 -10.05 1.63
C ALA A 134 -8.44 -11.57 1.67
N GLN A 135 -7.42 -12.37 1.35
CA GLN A 135 -7.51 -13.83 1.45
C GLN A 135 -7.80 -14.28 2.88
N LYS A 136 -7.04 -13.78 3.87
CA LYS A 136 -7.24 -14.15 5.28
C LYS A 136 -8.62 -13.74 5.80
N ALA A 137 -9.14 -12.60 5.36
CA ALA A 137 -10.49 -12.17 5.70
C ALA A 137 -11.55 -13.10 5.11
N ALA A 138 -11.40 -13.49 3.84
CA ALA A 138 -12.29 -14.45 3.17
C ALA A 138 -12.27 -15.83 3.83
N GLU A 139 -11.10 -16.34 4.24
CA GLU A 139 -10.97 -17.61 4.97
C GLU A 139 -11.70 -17.63 6.31
N LYS A 140 -11.85 -16.47 6.96
CA LYS A 140 -12.59 -16.34 8.23
C LYS A 140 -14.10 -16.31 8.03
N LEU A 141 -14.59 -15.73 6.93
CA LEU A 141 -16.03 -15.71 6.60
C LEU A 141 -16.60 -17.10 6.24
N LEU A 142 -15.74 -18.04 5.85
CA LEU A 142 -16.13 -19.40 5.48
C LEU A 142 -16.11 -20.39 6.66
N ARG A 143 -15.77 -19.94 7.87
CA ARG A 143 -15.75 -20.73 9.11
C ARG A 143 -16.99 -20.45 9.95
#